data_AF-A0A183NF02-F1
#
_entry.id   AF-A0A183NF02-F1
#
_cell.length_a   1.000
_cell.length_b   1.000
_cell.length_c   1.000
_cell.angle_alpha   90.00
_cell.angle_beta   90.00
_cell.angle_gamma   90.00
#
_symmetry.space_group_name_H-M   'P 1'
#
loop_
_entity.id
_entity.type
_entity.pdbx_description
1 polymer ?
#
loop_
_entity_poly.entity_id
_entity_poly.type
_entity_poly.pdbx_seq_one_letter_code
_entity_poly.pdbx_strand_id
1 'polypeptide(L)'
;MQAIFSAVFYFVAIPLFPSFLYVGYATVFTMFPVFSLVLDKDVPDRIALTYPELYKTLQKGRELTFKTYFIWQLISVYQVAITFTALLLTELLMVAITIRTWHLLMILAEVISLAIYIMALIVMKAYFDSVFLRTIGFVWKVLAITGVSCIPILILKFIHYKFRPSIYSKLQ
;
A
#
# COMPACT_ATOMS: atom_id res chain seq x y z
N MET A 1 -8.76 9.94 4.87
CA MET A 1 -8.86 9.22 6.16
C MET A 1 -9.31 10.12 7.30
N GLN A 2 -8.59 11.20 7.66
CA GLN A 2 -9.00 12.10 8.76
C GLN A 2 -10.39 12.75 8.55
N ALA A 3 -10.70 13.22 7.34
CA ALA A 3 -12.01 13.82 7.03
C ALA A 3 -13.16 12.81 7.15
N ILE A 4 -12.94 11.56 6.72
CA ILE A 4 -13.92 10.47 6.82
C ILE A 4 -14.15 10.10 8.29
N PHE A 5 -13.08 10.01 9.08
CA PHE A 5 -13.15 9.76 10.51
C PHE A 5 -13.96 10.85 11.23
N SER A 6 -13.65 12.12 10.97
CA SER A 6 -14.41 13.24 11.56
C SER A 6 -15.89 13.22 11.12
N ALA A 7 -16.19 12.87 9.86
CA ALA A 7 -17.57 12.75 9.38
C ALA A 7 -18.37 11.64 10.12
N VAL A 8 -17.74 10.53 10.50
CA VAL A 8 -18.36 9.46 11.31
C VAL A 8 -18.64 9.93 12.73
N PHE A 9 -17.81 10.83 13.28
CA PHE A 9 -18.00 11.43 14.61
C PHE A 9 -18.72 12.77 14.55
N TYR A 10 -19.77 12.90 13.73
CA TYR A 10 -20.60 14.12 13.65
C TYR A 10 -19.79 15.41 13.38
N PHE A 11 -18.75 15.32 12.55
CA PHE A 11 -17.82 16.41 12.23
C PHE A 11 -17.05 16.94 13.44
N VAL A 12 -16.97 16.17 14.54
CA VAL A 12 -16.10 16.50 15.67
C VAL A 12 -14.64 16.28 15.26
N ALA A 13 -13.80 17.27 15.54
CA ALA A 13 -12.38 17.27 15.18
C ALA A 13 -11.53 16.44 16.16
N ILE A 14 -11.75 15.12 16.18
CA ILE A 14 -10.92 14.19 16.96
C ILE A 14 -9.72 13.75 16.09
N PRO A 15 -8.46 13.91 16.54
CA PRO A 15 -7.31 13.46 15.79
C PRO A 15 -7.21 11.92 15.78
N LEU A 16 -7.07 11.31 14.60
CA LEU A 16 -6.96 9.85 14.45
C LEU A 16 -5.60 9.31 14.89
N PHE A 17 -4.55 10.14 14.82
CA PHE A 17 -3.19 9.82 15.26
C PHE A 17 -2.68 10.83 16.29
N PRO A 18 -1.74 10.45 17.17
CA PRO A 18 -1.06 11.39 18.05
C PRO A 18 -0.49 12.57 17.27
N SER A 19 -0.75 13.81 17.74
CA SER A 19 -0.39 15.04 17.03
C SER A 19 1.11 15.14 16.69
N PHE A 20 1.97 14.62 17.58
CA PHE A 20 3.42 14.60 17.36
C PHE A 20 3.82 13.78 16.13
N LEU A 21 3.18 12.63 15.89
CA LEU A 21 3.43 11.81 14.71
C LEU A 21 2.98 12.49 13.42
N TYR A 22 1.89 13.25 13.47
CA TYR A 22 1.39 14.01 12.30
C TYR A 22 2.37 15.12 11.91
N VAL A 23 2.91 15.84 12.90
CA VAL A 23 3.93 16.87 12.69
C VAL A 23 5.21 16.24 12.16
N GLY A 24 5.68 15.12 12.74
CA GLY A 24 6.86 14.41 12.26
C GLY A 24 6.72 13.88 10.82
N TYR A 25 5.53 13.38 10.46
CA TYR A 25 5.23 12.94 9.10
C TYR A 25 5.31 14.08 8.09
N ALA A 26 4.70 15.22 8.40
CA ALA A 26 4.64 16.37 7.49
C ALA A 26 5.96 17.13 7.39
N THR A 27 6.83 17.09 8.40
CA THR A 27 8.08 17.88 8.42
C THR A 27 9.31 17.05 8.09
N VAL A 28 9.47 15.89 8.73
CA VAL A 28 10.70 15.09 8.62
C VAL A 28 10.51 13.95 7.62
N PHE A 29 9.46 13.14 7.74
CA PHE A 29 9.40 11.88 6.97
C PHE A 29 9.11 12.09 5.48
N THR A 30 8.27 13.06 5.14
CA THR A 30 7.88 13.30 3.73
C THR A 30 8.45 14.59 3.16
N MET A 31 8.66 15.62 3.98
CA MET A 31 9.11 16.93 3.48
C MET A 31 10.64 17.06 3.45
N PHE A 32 11.39 16.40 4.34
CA PHE A 32 12.87 16.44 4.28
C PHE A 32 13.44 15.85 2.97
N PRO A 33 12.97 14.68 2.47
CA PRO A 33 13.39 14.20 1.15
C PRO A 33 13.00 15.16 0.01
N VAL A 34 11.82 15.78 0.07
CA VAL A 34 11.37 16.76 -0.94
C VAL A 34 12.26 18.00 -0.94
N PHE A 35 12.65 18.51 0.23
CA PHE A 35 13.60 19.63 0.31
C PHE A 35 15.00 19.25 -0.18
N SER A 36 15.42 18.00 -0.03
CA SER A 36 16.71 17.56 -0.58
C SER A 36 16.77 17.69 -2.11
N LEU A 37 15.63 17.62 -2.80
CA LEU A 37 15.55 17.84 -4.25
C LEU A 37 15.93 19.26 -4.68
N VAL A 38 15.85 20.24 -3.77
CA VAL A 38 16.30 21.62 -4.05
C VAL A 38 17.83 21.69 -4.22
N LEU A 39 18.55 20.74 -3.63
CA LEU A 39 20.01 20.63 -3.78
C LEU A 39 20.41 19.81 -5.00
N ASP A 40 19.46 19.20 -5.70
CA ASP A 40 19.73 18.40 -6.89
C ASP A 40 20.12 19.31 -8.06
N LYS A 41 21.20 18.95 -8.76
CA LYS A 41 21.75 19.72 -9.87
C LYS A 41 21.93 18.80 -11.07
N ASP A 42 21.10 18.97 -12.09
CA ASP A 42 21.17 18.17 -13.33
C ASP A 42 22.49 18.38 -14.09
N VAL A 43 23.07 19.59 -14.06
CA VAL A 43 24.26 19.98 -14.81
C VAL A 43 25.16 20.88 -13.94
N PRO A 44 26.50 20.69 -13.93
CA PRO A 44 27.39 21.57 -13.18
C PRO A 44 27.45 22.99 -13.78
N ASP A 45 27.62 23.99 -12.91
CA ASP A 45 27.49 25.42 -13.24
C ASP A 45 28.38 25.84 -14.43
N ARG A 46 29.59 25.27 -14.55
CA ARG A 46 30.51 25.53 -15.68
C ARG A 46 29.92 25.14 -17.03
N ILE A 47 29.26 23.99 -17.12
CA ILE A 47 28.68 23.47 -18.38
C ILE A 47 27.42 24.28 -18.72
N ALA A 48 26.61 24.63 -17.73
CA ALA A 48 25.43 25.46 -17.92
C ALA A 48 25.77 26.85 -18.50
N LEU A 49 26.87 27.46 -18.06
CA LEU A 49 27.35 28.74 -18.61
C LEU A 49 27.98 28.60 -20.00
N THR A 50 28.59 27.45 -20.30
CA THR A 50 29.21 27.19 -21.62
C THR A 50 28.16 26.96 -22.71
N TYR A 51 27.02 26.33 -22.37
CA TYR A 51 25.96 25.97 -23.31
C TYR A 51 24.60 26.58 -22.92
N PRO A 52 24.34 27.87 -23.23
CA PRO A 52 23.12 28.57 -22.82
C PRO A 52 21.84 28.06 -23.51
N GLU A 53 21.97 27.23 -24.55
CA GLU A 53 20.84 26.59 -25.23
C GLU A 53 20.06 25.62 -24.33
N LEU A 54 20.69 25.09 -23.28
CA LEU A 54 20.00 24.26 -22.28
C LEU A 54 18.89 25.05 -21.56
N TYR A 55 19.03 26.36 -21.36
CA TYR A 55 17.96 27.16 -20.73
C TYR A 55 16.70 27.26 -21.61
N LYS A 56 16.84 27.18 -22.94
CA LYS A 56 15.69 27.25 -23.87
C LYS A 56 14.79 26.02 -23.76
N THR A 57 15.27 24.90 -23.24
CA THR A 57 14.43 23.71 -23.00
C THR A 57 13.58 23.88 -21.74
N LEU A 58 14.12 24.50 -20.70
CA LEU A 58 13.41 24.82 -19.45
C LEU A 58 12.31 25.85 -19.67
N GLN A 59 12.57 26.91 -20.45
CA GLN A 59 11.55 27.93 -20.78
C GLN A 59 10.35 27.37 -21.55
N LYS A 60 10.49 26.22 -22.22
CA LYS A 60 9.37 25.54 -22.88
C LYS A 60 8.40 24.87 -21.90
N GLY A 61 8.72 24.83 -20.60
CA GLY A 61 7.80 24.38 -19.54
C GLY A 61 7.32 22.94 -19.67
N ARG A 62 8.06 22.08 -20.39
CA ARG A 62 7.61 20.72 -20.71
C ARG A 62 7.57 19.79 -19.50
N GLU A 63 8.42 20.02 -18.52
CA GLU A 63 8.56 19.14 -17.34
C GLU A 63 7.37 19.26 -16.37
N LEU A 64 6.93 20.49 -16.05
CA LEU A 64 5.82 20.78 -15.14
C LEU A 64 4.51 21.07 -15.90
N THR A 65 4.07 20.10 -16.69
CA THR A 65 2.79 20.20 -17.41
C THR A 65 1.66 19.54 -16.61
N PHE A 66 0.42 20.02 -16.76
CA PHE A 66 -0.79 19.36 -16.24
C PHE A 66 -0.87 17.87 -16.61
N LYS A 67 -0.36 17.48 -17.79
CA LYS A 67 -0.26 16.08 -18.21
C LYS A 67 0.57 15.26 -17.22
N THR A 68 1.74 15.75 -16.84
CA THR A 68 2.62 15.12 -15.86
C THR A 68 1.93 14.98 -14.52
N TYR A 69 1.24 16.03 -14.06
CA TYR A 69 0.44 15.99 -12.82
C TYR A 69 -0.61 14.87 -12.83
N PHE A 70 -1.41 14.77 -13.89
CA PHE A 70 -2.43 13.73 -14.00
C PHE A 70 -1.84 12.32 -14.12
N ILE A 71 -0.70 12.16 -14.80
CA ILE A 71 0.03 10.88 -14.86
C ILE A 71 0.45 10.45 -13.44
N TRP A 72 1.07 11.34 -12.66
CA TRP A 72 1.44 11.03 -11.28
C TRP A 72 0.23 10.75 -10.39
N GLN A 73 -0.86 11.49 -10.56
CA GLN A 73 -2.11 11.24 -9.84
C GLN A 73 -2.65 9.83 -10.14
N LEU A 74 -2.66 9.41 -11.41
CA LEU A 74 -3.09 8.06 -11.80
C LEU A 74 -2.15 6.97 -11.27
N ILE A 75 -0.83 7.21 -11.27
CA ILE A 75 0.16 6.29 -10.67
C ILE A 75 -0.09 6.15 -9.15
N SER A 76 -0.46 7.23 -8.46
CA SER A 76 -0.78 7.16 -7.03
C SER A 76 -2.03 6.31 -6.77
N VAL A 77 -3.09 6.46 -7.57
CA VAL A 77 -4.31 5.63 -7.43
C VAL A 77 -4.01 4.16 -7.73
N TYR A 78 -3.19 3.89 -8.76
CA TYR A 78 -2.68 2.56 -9.09
C TYR A 78 -2.00 1.89 -7.89
N GLN A 79 -1.09 2.61 -7.23
CA GLN A 79 -0.33 2.10 -6.10
C GLN A 79 -1.23 1.79 -4.90
N VAL A 80 -2.15 2.70 -4.57
CA VAL A 80 -3.09 2.52 -3.46
C VAL A 80 -3.94 1.26 -3.67
N ALA A 81 -4.45 1.03 -4.88
CA ALA A 81 -5.25 -0.15 -5.19
C ALA A 81 -4.50 -1.46 -4.92
N ILE A 82 -3.23 -1.56 -5.36
CA ILE A 82 -2.39 -2.75 -5.11
C ILE A 82 -2.21 -2.97 -3.60
N THR A 83 -1.82 -1.93 -2.88
CA THR A 83 -1.55 -2.05 -1.44
C THR A 83 -2.81 -2.42 -0.65
N PHE A 84 -3.96 -1.87 -1.01
CA PHE A 84 -5.24 -2.18 -0.36
C PHE A 84 -5.66 -3.64 -0.59
N THR A 85 -5.61 -4.11 -1.84
CA THR A 85 -5.90 -5.50 -2.17
C THR A 85 -4.94 -6.46 -1.46
N ALA A 86 -3.64 -6.14 -1.46
CA ALA A 86 -2.64 -6.95 -0.78
C ALA A 86 -2.86 -7.01 0.74
N LEU A 87 -3.22 -5.88 1.37
CA LEU A 87 -3.49 -5.80 2.80
C LEU A 87 -4.70 -6.67 3.18
N LEU A 88 -5.82 -6.52 2.47
CA LEU A 88 -7.03 -7.31 2.72
C LEU A 88 -6.78 -8.82 2.53
N LEU A 89 -6.04 -9.18 1.47
CA LEU A 89 -5.67 -10.58 1.23
C LEU A 89 -4.74 -11.11 2.32
N THR A 90 -3.81 -10.29 2.81
CA THR A 90 -2.89 -10.65 3.90
C THR A 90 -3.65 -10.90 5.20
N GLU A 91 -4.65 -10.09 5.52
CA GLU A 91 -5.48 -10.29 6.72
C GLU A 91 -6.27 -11.61 6.64
N LEU A 92 -6.96 -11.87 5.53
CA LEU A 92 -7.70 -13.13 5.34
C LEU A 92 -6.78 -14.34 5.43
N LEU A 93 -5.61 -14.28 4.78
CA LEU A 93 -4.64 -15.37 4.76
C LEU A 93 -4.00 -15.58 6.15
N MET A 94 -3.68 -14.51 6.88
CA MET A 94 -3.18 -14.59 8.25
C MET A 94 -4.21 -15.23 9.19
N VAL A 95 -5.50 -14.86 9.05
CA VAL A 95 -6.60 -15.49 9.79
C VAL A 95 -6.66 -16.98 9.45
N ALA A 96 -6.67 -17.34 8.16
CA ALA A 96 -6.71 -18.72 7.68
C ALA A 96 -5.56 -19.58 8.23
N ILE A 97 -4.32 -19.07 8.18
CA ILE A 97 -3.13 -19.76 8.71
C ILE A 97 -3.27 -19.99 10.22
N THR A 98 -3.89 -19.08 10.96
CA THR A 98 -3.95 -19.14 12.43
C THR A 98 -4.94 -20.21 12.92
N ILE A 99 -5.91 -20.61 12.10
CA ILE A 99 -6.91 -21.63 12.41
C ILE A 99 -6.24 -22.97 12.75
N ARG A 100 -6.61 -23.56 13.89
CA ARG A 100 -6.12 -24.89 14.32
C ARG A 100 -7.10 -26.02 14.01
N THR A 101 -8.40 -25.74 13.99
CA THR A 101 -9.45 -26.71 13.72
C THR A 101 -10.47 -26.09 12.78
N TRP A 102 -10.70 -26.74 11.64
CA TRP A 102 -11.65 -26.29 10.64
C TRP A 102 -13.07 -26.57 11.09
N HIS A 103 -13.87 -25.52 11.20
CA HIS A 103 -15.31 -25.60 11.42
C HIS A 103 -16.03 -24.89 10.27
N LEU A 104 -17.24 -25.36 9.92
CA LEU A 104 -17.99 -24.86 8.75
C LEU A 104 -18.23 -23.34 8.80
N LEU A 105 -18.53 -22.79 9.98
CA LEU A 105 -18.77 -21.34 10.14
C LEU A 105 -17.51 -20.51 9.84
N MET A 106 -16.31 -21.05 10.09
CA MET A 106 -15.05 -20.35 9.82
C MET A 106 -14.80 -20.21 8.32
N ILE A 107 -14.97 -21.33 7.62
CA ILE A 107 -14.82 -21.37 6.17
C ILE A 107 -15.86 -20.43 5.55
N LEU A 108 -17.10 -20.47 6.03
CA LEU A 108 -18.17 -19.59 5.57
C LEU A 108 -17.83 -18.11 5.82
N ALA A 109 -17.29 -17.74 6.98
CA ALA A 109 -16.90 -16.35 7.28
C ALA A 109 -15.76 -15.85 6.38
N GLU A 110 -14.75 -16.70 6.13
CA GLU A 110 -13.63 -16.35 5.24
C GLU A 110 -14.09 -16.19 3.79
N VAL A 111 -14.92 -17.13 3.30
CA VAL A 111 -15.49 -17.09 1.95
C VAL A 111 -16.43 -15.90 1.77
N ILE A 112 -17.28 -15.59 2.76
CA ILE A 112 -18.18 -14.43 2.71
C ILE A 112 -17.38 -13.13 2.65
N SER A 113 -16.32 -13.01 3.46
CA SER A 113 -15.48 -11.80 3.47
C SER A 113 -14.80 -11.58 2.12
N LEU A 114 -14.30 -12.66 1.51
CA LEU A 114 -13.72 -12.64 0.17
C LEU A 114 -14.79 -12.31 -0.89
N ALA A 115 -16.01 -12.86 -0.76
CA ALA A 115 -17.12 -12.59 -1.67
C ALA A 115 -17.58 -11.13 -1.61
N ILE A 116 -17.68 -10.53 -0.41
CA ILE A 116 -18.00 -9.10 -0.22
C ILE A 116 -16.93 -8.23 -0.89
N TYR A 117 -15.65 -8.60 -0.75
CA TYR A 117 -14.56 -7.88 -1.43
C TYR A 117 -14.68 -7.95 -2.96
N ILE A 118 -14.91 -9.14 -3.53
CA ILE A 118 -15.12 -9.29 -4.98
C ILE A 118 -16.35 -8.49 -5.43
N MET A 119 -17.44 -8.53 -4.67
CA MET A 119 -18.65 -7.75 -4.96
C MET A 119 -18.37 -6.25 -4.93
N ALA A 120 -17.59 -5.76 -3.97
CA ALA A 120 -17.17 -4.37 -3.89
C ALA A 120 -16.32 -3.95 -5.10
N LEU A 121 -15.40 -4.81 -5.57
CA LEU A 121 -14.65 -4.56 -6.80
C LEU A 121 -15.53 -4.50 -8.05
N ILE A 122 -16.59 -5.33 -8.11
CA ILE A 122 -17.55 -5.31 -9.23
C ILE A 122 -18.40 -4.03 -9.21
N VAL A 123 -18.91 -3.62 -8.05
CA VAL A 123 -19.67 -2.37 -7.90
C VAL A 123 -18.79 -1.16 -8.22
N MET A 124 -17.53 -1.19 -7.80
CA MET A 124 -16.57 -0.12 -8.01
C MET A 124 -15.86 -0.19 -9.38
N LYS A 125 -16.28 -1.10 -10.27
CA LYS A 125 -15.79 -1.22 -11.66
C LYS A 125 -16.06 0.04 -12.51
N ALA A 126 -16.96 0.92 -12.05
CA ALA A 126 -17.16 2.25 -12.62
C ALA A 126 -15.94 3.19 -12.41
N TYR A 127 -15.10 2.92 -11.40
CA TYR A 127 -13.92 3.73 -11.06
C TYR A 127 -12.60 2.99 -11.33
N PHE A 128 -12.58 1.67 -11.18
CA PHE A 128 -11.41 0.84 -11.46
C PHE A 128 -11.63 0.04 -12.73
N ASP A 129 -10.75 0.28 -13.70
CA ASP A 129 -10.83 -0.38 -14.99
C ASP A 129 -10.69 -1.91 -14.82
N SER A 130 -11.59 -2.69 -15.40
CA SER A 130 -11.59 -4.14 -15.14
C SER A 130 -10.44 -4.90 -15.81
N VAL A 131 -9.92 -4.35 -16.91
CA VAL A 131 -8.72 -4.84 -17.60
C VAL A 131 -7.49 -4.65 -16.71
N PHE A 132 -7.49 -3.56 -15.95
CA PHE A 132 -6.42 -3.16 -15.07
C PHE A 132 -6.25 -4.15 -13.89
N LEU A 133 -7.33 -4.55 -13.22
CA LEU A 133 -7.30 -5.51 -12.11
C LEU A 133 -6.80 -6.91 -12.51
N ARG A 134 -7.02 -7.31 -13.77
CA ARG A 134 -6.61 -8.62 -14.29
C ARG A 134 -5.20 -8.61 -14.90
N THR A 135 -4.53 -7.46 -14.89
CA THR A 135 -3.17 -7.36 -15.43
C THR A 135 -2.21 -8.22 -14.60
N ILE A 136 -1.38 -9.02 -15.27
CA ILE A 136 -0.40 -9.91 -14.63
C ILE A 136 0.50 -9.16 -13.65
N GLY A 137 0.87 -7.91 -13.98
CA GLY A 137 1.64 -7.03 -13.10
C GLY A 137 0.92 -6.63 -11.82
N PHE A 138 -0.41 -6.55 -11.81
CA PHE A 138 -1.20 -6.30 -10.60
C PHE A 138 -1.18 -7.54 -9.69
N VAL A 139 -1.51 -8.71 -10.26
CA VAL A 139 -1.60 -9.97 -9.50
C VAL A 139 -0.27 -10.36 -8.88
N TRP A 140 0.84 -10.27 -9.63
CA TRP A 140 2.16 -10.64 -9.10
C TRP A 140 2.62 -9.70 -7.97
N LYS A 141 2.37 -8.38 -8.08
CA LYS A 141 2.70 -7.42 -7.03
C LYS A 141 1.90 -7.68 -5.74
N VAL A 142 0.59 -7.93 -5.88
CA VAL A 142 -0.27 -8.29 -4.74
C VAL A 142 0.24 -9.57 -4.07
N LEU A 143 0.47 -10.64 -4.84
CA LEU A 143 0.98 -11.90 -4.33
C LEU A 143 2.35 -11.76 -3.66
N ALA A 144 3.25 -10.95 -4.22
CA ALA A 144 4.56 -10.70 -3.62
C ALA A 144 4.44 -10.01 -2.26
N ILE A 145 3.62 -8.96 -2.14
CA ILE A 145 3.41 -8.23 -0.88
C ILE A 145 2.76 -9.13 0.18
N THR A 146 1.72 -9.87 -0.21
CA THR A 146 1.05 -10.84 0.69
C THR A 146 2.00 -11.96 1.10
N GLY A 147 2.80 -12.49 0.18
CA GLY A 147 3.80 -13.53 0.45
C GLY A 147 4.85 -13.06 1.45
N VAL A 148 5.49 -11.92 1.20
CA VAL A 148 6.50 -11.34 2.11
C VAL A 148 5.94 -11.12 3.51
N SER A 149 4.68 -10.69 3.61
CA SER A 149 4.02 -10.45 4.90
C SER A 149 3.70 -11.74 5.67
N CYS A 150 3.35 -12.82 4.97
CA CYS A 150 2.92 -14.08 5.59
C CYS A 150 4.06 -15.08 5.85
N ILE A 151 5.17 -15.00 5.11
CA ILE A 151 6.33 -15.91 5.27
C ILE A 151 6.89 -15.93 6.70
N PRO A 152 7.10 -14.79 7.41
CA PRO A 152 7.62 -14.80 8.77
C PRO A 152 6.71 -15.56 9.74
N ILE A 153 5.40 -15.44 9.58
CA ILE A 153 4.40 -16.10 10.44
C ILE A 153 4.42 -17.60 10.21
N LEU A 154 4.54 -18.05 8.96
CA LEU A 154 4.67 -19.46 8.63
C LEU A 154 5.92 -20.07 9.24
N ILE A 155 7.07 -19.38 9.14
CA ILE A 155 8.34 -19.83 9.71
C ILE A 155 8.24 -19.92 11.24
N LEU A 156 7.71 -18.87 11.90
CA LEU A 156 7.54 -18.87 13.36
C LEU A 156 6.61 -19.99 13.83
N LYS A 157 5.50 -20.23 13.13
CA LYS A 157 4.57 -21.32 13.47
C LYS A 157 5.24 -22.69 13.28
N PHE A 158 6.03 -22.86 12.21
CA PHE A 158 6.76 -24.09 11.95
C PHE A 158 7.85 -24.37 13.00
N ILE A 159 8.61 -23.35 13.40
CA ILE A 159 9.62 -23.44 14.47
C ILE A 159 8.94 -23.77 15.81
N HIS A 160 7.85 -23.09 16.14
CA HIS A 160 7.12 -23.34 17.39
C HIS A 160 6.57 -24.78 17.43
N TYR A 161 6.04 -25.27 16.30
CA TYR A 161 5.59 -26.66 16.18
C TYR A 161 6.75 -27.66 16.33
N LYS A 162 7.92 -27.34 15.80
CA LYS A 162 9.10 -28.22 15.83
C LYS A 162 9.82 -28.27 17.19
N PHE A 163 9.88 -27.17 17.94
CA PHE A 163 10.63 -27.08 19.21
C PHE A 163 9.78 -27.27 20.47
N ARG A 164 8.47 -27.02 20.43
CA ARG A 164 7.56 -27.23 21.57
C ARG A 164 6.35 -28.07 21.18
N PRO A 165 6.53 -29.38 20.91
CA PRO A 165 5.39 -30.26 20.80
C PRO A 165 4.66 -30.26 22.16
N SER A 166 3.37 -29.91 22.15
CA SER A 166 2.55 -29.79 23.37
C SER A 166 2.59 -31.08 24.18
N ILE A 167 2.52 -31.00 25.52
CA ILE A 167 2.63 -32.14 26.46
C ILE A 167 1.72 -33.33 26.06
N TYR A 168 0.58 -33.08 25.40
CA TYR A 168 -0.31 -34.10 24.83
C TYR A 168 0.34 -35.07 23.84
N SER A 169 1.37 -34.65 23.09
CA SER A 169 2.14 -35.50 22.17
C SER A 169 3.16 -36.41 22.85
N LYS A 170 3.38 -36.24 24.16
CA LYS A 170 4.25 -37.10 24.99
C LYS A 170 3.48 -38.18 25.76
N LEU A 171 2.14 -38.18 25.66
CA LEU A 171 1.24 -39.12 26.35
C LEU A 171 0.54 -40.10 25.39
N GLN A 172 0.94 -40.10 24.11
CA GLN A 172 0.48 -41.03 23.08
C GLN A 172 1.71 -41.65 22.41
#